data_AF-A0AAP7BWF9-F1
#
_entry.id   AF-A0AAP7BWF9-F1
#
_cell.length_a   1.000
_cell.length_b   1.000
_cell.length_c   1.000
_cell.angle_alpha   90.00
_cell.angle_beta   90.00
_cell.angle_gamma   90.00
#
_symmetry.space_group_name_H-M   'P 1'
#
loop_
_entity.id
_entity.type
_entity.pdbx_description
1 polymer ?
#
loop_
_entity_poly.entity_id
_entity_poly.type
_entity_poly.pdbx_seq_one_letter_code
_entity_poly.pdbx_strand_id
1 'polypeptide(L)'
;MKANKKTLMAVKNYLKNEGGYDLDEVINDIVSETNMLKAKEMGDNTLSLDECSINWGDDEVCVLEDFINDYTNKFIDKICNVLDSFVGEDIDWYLEEE
;
A
#
# COMPACT_ATOMS: atom_id res chain seq x y z
N MET A 1 19.64 16.54 -6.39
CA MET A 1 20.36 15.62 -5.48
C MET A 1 20.39 14.22 -6.12
N LYS A 2 21.56 13.66 -6.45
CA LYS A 2 21.62 12.28 -7.01
C LYS A 2 21.12 11.31 -5.93
N ALA A 3 19.97 10.69 -6.15
CA ALA A 3 19.48 9.68 -5.21
C ALA A 3 20.53 8.57 -5.11
N ASN A 4 21.02 8.30 -3.90
CA ASN A 4 22.09 7.33 -3.71
C ASN A 4 21.55 5.94 -4.01
N LYS A 5 22.06 5.31 -5.08
CA LYS A 5 21.67 3.96 -5.52
C LYS A 5 21.66 2.93 -4.38
N LYS A 6 22.63 3.01 -3.44
CA LYS A 6 22.67 2.10 -2.29
C LYS A 6 21.47 2.33 -1.35
N THR A 7 21.11 3.59 -1.12
CA THR A 7 19.96 3.96 -0.29
C THR A 7 18.65 3.51 -0.95
N LEU A 8 18.48 3.74 -2.26
CA LEU A 8 17.28 3.30 -2.99
C LEU A 8 17.12 1.77 -2.95
N MET A 9 18.22 1.04 -3.17
CA MET A 9 18.21 -0.43 -3.11
C MET A 9 17.96 -0.94 -1.68
N ALA A 10 18.45 -0.25 -0.66
CA ALA A 10 18.15 -0.58 0.73
C ALA A 10 16.66 -0.38 1.06
N VAL A 11 16.06 0.75 0.64
CA VAL A 11 14.61 1.02 0.84
C VAL A 11 13.76 -0.02 0.09
N LYS A 12 14.10 -0.31 -1.18
CA LYS A 12 13.41 -1.37 -1.94
C LYS A 12 13.46 -2.71 -1.22
N ASN A 13 14.64 -3.09 -0.72
CA ASN A 13 14.81 -4.36 -0.01
C ASN A 13 14.03 -4.39 1.31
N TYR A 14 13.93 -3.25 2.00
CA TYR A 14 13.14 -3.10 3.21
C TYR A 14 11.64 -3.30 2.94
N LEU A 15 11.11 -2.68 1.88
CA LEU A 15 9.71 -2.80 1.47
C LEU A 15 9.35 -4.20 0.94
N LYS A 16 10.26 -4.88 0.22
CA LYS A 16 9.95 -6.21 -0.33
C LYS A 16 10.00 -7.35 0.68
N ASN A 17 10.83 -7.21 1.71
CA ASN A 17 11.10 -8.29 2.66
C ASN A 17 10.65 -7.95 4.07
N GLU A 18 9.71 -7.00 4.22
CA GLU A 18 9.16 -6.60 5.53
C GLU A 18 10.27 -6.36 6.55
N GLY A 19 11.22 -5.49 6.21
CA GLY A 19 12.50 -5.32 6.91
C GLY A 19 12.42 -4.75 8.33
N GLY A 20 11.26 -4.87 9.00
CA GLY A 20 11.01 -4.39 10.36
C GLY A 20 9.64 -3.74 10.54
N TYR A 21 8.70 -3.95 9.62
CA TYR A 21 7.30 -3.55 9.77
C TYR A 21 6.40 -4.76 9.56
N ASP A 22 5.26 -4.76 10.23
CA ASP A 22 4.19 -5.74 10.03
C ASP A 22 3.19 -5.15 9.03
N LEU A 23 3.01 -5.82 7.89
CA LEU A 23 2.12 -5.33 6.83
C LEU A 23 0.65 -5.31 7.30
N ASP A 24 0.25 -6.26 8.14
CA ASP A 24 -1.12 -6.34 8.66
C ASP A 24 -1.37 -5.19 9.63
N GLU A 25 -0.39 -4.81 10.46
CA GLU A 25 -0.47 -3.64 11.33
C GLU A 25 -0.65 -2.35 10.51
N VAL A 26 0.17 -2.16 9.46
CA VAL A 26 0.08 -1.00 8.57
C VAL A 26 -1.29 -0.91 7.89
N ILE A 27 -1.84 -2.03 7.41
CA ILE A 27 -3.17 -2.07 6.79
C ILE A 27 -4.24 -1.67 7.80
N ASN A 28 -4.21 -2.23 9.02
CA ASN A 28 -5.19 -1.94 10.06
C ASN A 28 -5.16 -0.47 10.50
N ASP A 29 -3.97 0.13 10.61
CA ASP A 29 -3.81 1.55 10.91
C ASP A 29 -4.48 2.42 9.82
N ILE A 30 -4.21 2.14 8.54
CA ILE A 30 -4.82 2.87 7.42
C ILE A 30 -6.34 2.73 7.42
N VAL A 31 -6.87 1.53 7.67
CA VAL A 31 -8.33 1.29 7.73
C VAL A 31 -8.97 2.11 8.86
N SER A 32 -8.32 2.17 10.02
CA SER A 32 -8.76 2.96 11.16
C SER A 32 -8.73 4.47 10.85
N GLU A 33 -7.62 4.97 10.29
CA GLU A 33 -7.43 6.39 9.95
C GLU A 33 -8.42 6.87 8.89
N THR A 34 -8.71 6.04 7.90
CA THR A 34 -9.64 6.36 6.81
C THR A 34 -11.11 6.17 7.19
N ASN A 35 -11.40 5.56 8.35
CA ASN A 35 -12.74 5.17 8.77
C ASN A 35 -13.47 4.31 7.72
N MET A 36 -12.74 3.48 6.97
CA MET A 36 -13.27 2.77 5.80
C MET A 36 -14.44 1.82 6.13
N LEU A 37 -14.51 1.33 7.37
CA LEU A 37 -15.49 0.36 7.85
C LEU A 37 -16.45 0.91 8.90
N LYS A 38 -16.58 2.24 8.98
CA LYS A 38 -17.57 2.88 9.86
C LYS A 38 -18.86 3.17 9.09
N ALA A 39 -19.93 2.46 9.45
CA ALA A 39 -21.28 2.86 9.07
C ALA A 39 -21.87 3.84 10.10
N LYS A 40 -22.63 4.84 9.64
CA LYS A 40 -23.28 5.84 10.52
C LYS A 40 -24.11 5.23 11.63
N GLU A 41 -24.72 4.07 11.37
CA GLU A 41 -25.63 3.38 12.28
C GLU A 41 -24.88 2.60 13.38
N MET A 42 -23.56 2.41 13.24
CA MET A 42 -22.74 1.63 14.16
C MET A 42 -22.16 2.45 15.34
N GLY A 43 -22.36 3.76 15.34
CA GLY A 43 -21.81 4.65 16.36
C GLY A 43 -20.29 4.62 16.38
N ASP A 44 -19.71 4.24 17.52
CA ASP A 44 -18.25 4.13 17.71
C ASP A 44 -17.67 2.77 17.27
N ASN A 45 -18.52 1.82 16.87
CA ASN A 45 -18.07 0.50 16.44
C ASN A 45 -17.60 0.51 14.97
N THR A 46 -16.69 -0.39 14.65
CA THR A 46 -16.22 -0.65 13.28
C THR A 46 -16.45 -2.12 12.96
N LEU A 47 -16.72 -2.42 11.68
CA LEU A 47 -16.64 -3.80 11.19
C LEU A 47 -15.17 -4.20 11.04
N SER A 48 -14.92 -5.50 11.08
CA SER A 48 -13.65 -6.07 10.65
C SER A 48 -13.62 -6.25 9.12
N LEU A 49 -12.42 -6.36 8.55
CA LEU A 49 -12.24 -6.47 7.10
C LEU A 49 -12.75 -7.79 6.52
N ASP A 50 -12.60 -8.87 7.27
CA ASP A 50 -13.04 -10.23 6.93
C ASP A 50 -14.57 -10.39 7.02
N GLU A 51 -15.24 -9.50 7.75
CA GLU A 51 -16.71 -9.43 7.83
C GLU A 51 -17.37 -8.65 6.66
N CYS A 52 -16.57 -8.06 5.78
CA CYS A 52 -17.04 -7.22 4.67
C CYS A 52 -16.73 -7.86 3.32
N SER A 53 -17.70 -7.87 2.40
CA SER A 53 -17.52 -8.35 1.03
C SER A 53 -17.76 -7.25 0.00
N ILE A 54 -17.04 -7.32 -1.12
CA ILE A 54 -17.28 -6.53 -2.32
C ILE A 54 -18.23 -7.31 -3.22
N ASN A 55 -19.38 -6.71 -3.55
CA ASN A 55 -20.43 -7.37 -4.34
C ASN A 55 -20.65 -6.66 -5.68
N TRP A 56 -21.00 -7.42 -6.71
CA TRP A 56 -21.45 -6.92 -8.01
C TRP A 56 -22.88 -7.43 -8.28
N GLY A 57 -23.87 -6.61 -7.95
CA GLY A 57 -25.26 -7.07 -7.90
C GLY A 57 -25.47 -8.04 -6.74
N ASP A 58 -25.98 -9.23 -7.04
CA ASP A 58 -26.21 -10.29 -6.06
C ASP A 58 -25.01 -11.25 -5.93
N ASP A 59 -23.98 -11.09 -6.78
CA ASP A 59 -22.78 -11.93 -6.77
C ASP A 59 -21.70 -11.33 -5.86
N GLU A 60 -21.13 -12.16 -4.99
CA GLU A 60 -19.93 -11.82 -4.22
C GLU A 60 -18.70 -11.87 -5.13
N VAL A 61 -17.97 -10.75 -5.22
CA VAL A 61 -16.74 -10.65 -6.01
C VAL A 61 -15.56 -11.17 -5.19
N CYS A 62 -15.41 -10.67 -3.96
CA CYS A 62 -14.40 -11.12 -3.01
C CYS A 62 -14.65 -10.55 -1.61
N VAL A 63 -13.97 -11.12 -0.61
CA VAL A 63 -13.84 -10.52 0.72
C VAL A 63 -12.99 -9.24 0.62
N LEU A 64 -13.31 -8.24 1.43
CA LEU A 64 -12.62 -6.96 1.42
C LEU A 64 -11.19 -7.07 1.94
N GLU A 65 -10.96 -7.91 2.96
CA GLU A 65 -9.61 -8.28 3.43
C GLU A 65 -8.74 -8.80 2.27
N ASP A 66 -9.23 -9.79 1.52
CA ASP A 66 -8.53 -10.35 0.37
C ASP A 66 -8.17 -9.26 -0.65
N PHE A 67 -9.12 -8.37 -0.97
CA PHE A 67 -8.89 -7.28 -1.90
C PHE A 67 -7.78 -6.33 -1.42
N ILE A 68 -7.81 -5.91 -0.16
CA ILE A 68 -6.82 -4.98 0.39
C ILE A 68 -5.44 -5.62 0.44
N ASN A 69 -5.35 -6.89 0.86
CA ASN A 69 -4.10 -7.62 0.91
C ASN A 69 -3.49 -7.74 -0.49
N ASP A 70 -4.29 -8.12 -1.48
CA ASP A 70 -3.85 -8.24 -2.87
C ASP A 70 -3.44 -6.90 -3.48
N TYR A 71 -4.23 -5.85 -3.24
CA TYR A 71 -3.96 -4.51 -3.74
C TYR A 71 -2.68 -3.94 -3.12
N THR A 72 -2.52 -4.07 -1.80
CA THR A 72 -1.38 -3.51 -1.06
C THR A 72 -0.07 -4.18 -1.46
N ASN A 73 -0.06 -5.52 -1.58
CA ASN A 73 1.09 -6.25 -2.10
C ASN A 73 1.49 -5.78 -3.51
N LYS A 74 0.50 -5.67 -4.42
CA LYS A 74 0.74 -5.15 -5.79
C LYS A 74 1.21 -3.70 -5.77
N PHE A 75 0.70 -2.87 -4.87
CA PHE A 75 1.09 -1.48 -4.72
C PHE A 75 2.56 -1.37 -4.29
N ILE A 76 2.99 -2.13 -3.27
CA ILE A 76 4.40 -2.18 -2.82
C ILE A 76 5.32 -2.62 -3.98
N ASP A 77 4.93 -3.62 -4.76
CA ASP A 77 5.67 -4.05 -5.94
C ASP A 77 5.79 -2.94 -7.00
N LYS A 78 4.73 -2.17 -7.22
CA LYS A 78 4.77 -1.01 -8.13
C LYS A 78 5.66 0.11 -7.61
N ILE A 79 5.64 0.40 -6.30
CA ILE A 79 6.60 1.34 -5.68
C ILE A 79 8.04 0.86 -5.88
N CYS A 80 8.30 -0.44 -5.70
CA CYS A 80 9.63 -1.01 -5.96
C CYS A 80 10.09 -0.83 -7.41
N ASN A 81 9.19 -0.96 -8.38
CA ASN A 81 9.50 -0.70 -9.80
C ASN A 81 9.79 0.78 -10.07
N VAL A 82 9.08 1.69 -9.39
CA VAL A 82 9.38 3.13 -9.43
C VAL A 82 10.79 3.38 -8.84
N LEU A 83 11.15 2.74 -7.73
CA LEU A 83 12.51 2.85 -7.17
C LEU A 83 13.59 2.34 -8.14
N ASP A 84 13.28 1.32 -8.96
CA ASP A 84 14.19 0.82 -9.99
C ASP A 84 14.39 1.82 -11.14
N SER A 85 13.36 2.60 -11.52
CA SER A 85 13.48 3.58 -12.61
C SER A 85 14.49 4.68 -12.29
N PHE A 86 14.59 5.08 -11.01
CA PHE A 86 15.62 6.01 -10.52
C PHE A 86 17.06 5.48 -10.67
N VAL A 87 17.24 4.17 -10.81
CA VAL A 87 18.58 3.57 -10.98
C VAL A 87 18.95 3.41 -12.46
N GLY A 88 17.96 3.47 -13.37
CA GLY A 88 18.12 3.29 -14.82
C GLY A 88 18.11 4.58 -15.65
N GLU A 89 17.48 5.66 -15.17
CA GLU A 89 17.41 6.95 -15.86
C GLU A 89 18.42 7.94 -15.26
N ASP A 90 19.08 8.73 -16.12
CA ASP A 90 19.79 9.93 -15.69
C ASP A 90 18.74 10.91 -15.13
N ILE A 91 18.51 10.84 -13.81
CA ILE A 91 17.56 11.68 -13.03
C ILE A 91 17.83 13.19 -13.19
N ASP A 92 18.93 13.58 -13.84
CA ASP A 92 19.33 14.97 -14.07
C ASP A 92 18.21 15.81 -14.72
N TRP A 93 17.27 15.23 -15.49
CA TRP A 93 16.13 15.95 -16.09
C TRP A 93 15.03 16.40 -15.08
N TYR A 94 14.85 15.70 -13.97
CA TYR A 94 13.79 16.01 -12.98
C TYR A 94 14.18 17.08 -11.95
N LEU A 95 15.42 17.59 -12.03
CA LEU A 95 15.98 18.55 -11.07
C LEU A 95 16.29 19.91 -11.70
N GLU A 96 15.95 20.13 -12.98
CA GLU A 96 16.18 21.40 -13.68
C GLU A 96 15.04 22.43 -13.51
N GLU A 97 14.04 22.15 -12.65
CA GLU A 97 13.11 23.18 -12.16
C GLU A 97 13.36 23.50 -10.68
N GLU A 98 14.53 24.10 -10.39
CA GLU A 98 14.74 25.02 -9.26
C GLU A 98 15.38 26.33 -9.75
#